data_AF-A0A078R0G3-F1
#
_entry.id   AF-A0A078R0G3-F1
#
_cell.length_a   1.000
_cell.length_b   1.000
_cell.length_c   1.000
_cell.angle_alpha   90.00
_cell.angle_beta   90.00
_cell.angle_gamma   90.00
#
_symmetry.space_group_name_H-M   'P 1'
#
loop_
_entity.id
_entity.type
_entity.pdbx_description
1 polymer ?
#
loop_
_entity_poly.entity_id
_entity_poly.type
_entity_poly.pdbx_seq_one_letter_code
_entity_poly.pdbx_strand_id
1 'polypeptide(L)' 'KERATRLEGSFGTQKQHYSLSRIKARNRKTEILWIFFGIHTANAILMIEKIRNKTAKAA' A
#
# COMPACT_ATOMS: atom_id res chain seq x y z
N LYS A 1 -15.58 -2.08 -15.16
CA LYS A 1 -14.73 -3.21 -14.69
C LYS A 1 -13.23 -2.85 -14.72
N GLU A 2 -12.86 -1.55 -14.73
CA GLU A 2 -11.48 -1.05 -14.91
C GLU A 2 -10.77 -0.60 -13.62
N ARG A 3 -11.44 -0.58 -12.46
CA ARG A 3 -10.90 0.05 -11.25
C ARG A 3 -9.73 -0.68 -10.59
N ALA A 4 -9.63 -2.00 -10.73
CA ALA A 4 -8.62 -2.79 -10.02
C ALA A 4 -7.22 -2.71 -10.67
N THR A 5 -7.16 -2.53 -11.99
CA THR A 5 -5.94 -2.73 -12.81
C THR A 5 -4.94 -1.57 -12.68
N ARG A 6 -5.41 -0.31 -12.54
CA ARG A 6 -4.50 0.84 -12.39
C ARG A 6 -3.73 0.89 -11.06
N LEU A 7 -4.20 0.16 -10.04
CA LEU A 7 -3.54 0.10 -8.73
C LEU A 7 -2.41 -0.94 -8.66
N GLU A 8 -2.21 -1.76 -9.71
CA GLU A 8 -1.11 -2.73 -9.71
C GLU A 8 0.27 -2.06 -9.71
N GLY A 9 0.41 -0.88 -10.33
CA GLY A 9 1.68 -0.15 -10.38
C GLY A 9 2.17 0.38 -9.02
N SER A 10 1.26 0.81 -8.13
CA SER A 10 1.63 1.34 -6.80
C SER A 10 1.69 0.28 -5.70
N PHE A 11 0.95 -0.83 -5.84
CA PHE A 11 0.93 -1.88 -4.81
C PHE A 11 1.92 -3.02 -5.06
N GLY A 12 2.41 -3.19 -6.29
CA GLY A 12 3.30 -4.28 -6.65
C GLY A 12 2.76 -5.65 -6.22
N THR A 13 3.66 -6.53 -5.76
CA THR A 13 3.32 -7.88 -5.25
C THR A 13 2.67 -7.89 -3.87
N GLN A 14 2.58 -6.75 -3.17
CA GLN A 14 2.11 -6.66 -1.79
C GLN A 14 0.63 -6.29 -1.63
N LYS A 15 -0.10 -6.19 -2.74
CA LYS A 15 -1.54 -5.87 -2.76
C LYS A 15 -2.38 -6.80 -1.86
N GLN A 16 -1.99 -8.08 -1.75
CA GLN A 16 -2.62 -9.06 -0.84
C GLN A 16 -2.16 -8.90 0.61
N HIS A 17 -0.89 -8.54 0.84
CA HIS A 17 -0.31 -8.40 2.18
C HIS A 17 -1.01 -7.30 3.00
N TYR A 18 -1.41 -6.22 2.33
CA TYR A 18 -2.13 -5.10 2.95
C TYR A 18 -3.66 -5.21 2.87
N SER A 19 -4.22 -6.40 2.58
CA SER A 19 -5.68 -6.61 2.47
C SER A 19 -6.38 -5.72 1.42
N LEU A 20 -5.65 -5.21 0.43
CA LEU A 20 -6.17 -4.31 -0.61
C LEU A 20 -6.65 -5.06 -1.86
N SER A 21 -6.73 -6.39 -1.76
CA SER A 21 -7.35 -7.26 -2.78
C SER A 21 -8.86 -7.00 -2.93
N ARG A 22 -9.54 -6.57 -1.85
CA ARG A 22 -10.92 -6.08 -1.88
C ARG A 22 -11.07 -4.85 -0.99
N ILE A 23 -11.15 -3.68 -1.60
CA ILE A 23 -11.50 -2.45 -0.90
C ILE A 23 -12.98 -2.54 -0.50
N LYS A 24 -13.26 -2.74 0.80
CA LYS A 24 -14.61 -2.91 1.35
C LYS A 24 -15.30 -1.55 1.55
N ALA A 25 -15.30 -0.70 0.52
CA ALA A 25 -15.92 0.62 0.55
C ALA A 25 -17.25 0.62 -0.21
N ARG A 26 -18.29 1.21 0.39
CA ARG A 26 -19.62 1.37 -0.23
C ARG A 26 -19.72 2.59 -1.16
N ASN A 27 -18.93 3.63 -0.87
CA ASN A 27 -18.99 4.94 -1.54
C ASN A 27 -17.65 5.28 -2.19
N ARG A 28 -17.68 5.98 -3.34
CA ARG A 28 -16.48 6.37 -4.11
C ARG A 28 -15.47 7.19 -3.28
N LYS A 29 -15.95 8.13 -2.45
CA LYS A 29 -15.08 8.95 -1.58
C LYS A 29 -14.32 8.07 -0.57
N THR A 30 -15.02 7.12 0.04
CA THR A 30 -14.45 6.17 1.00
C THR A 30 -13.46 5.25 0.29
N GLU A 31 -13.76 4.80 -0.92
CA GLU A 31 -12.87 3.95 -1.71
C GLU A 31 -11.54 4.65 -2.04
N ILE A 32 -11.58 5.93 -2.41
CA ILE A 32 -10.38 6.75 -2.61
C ILE A 32 -9.58 6.87 -1.31
N LEU A 33 -10.25 7.09 -0.18
CA LEU A 33 -9.60 7.18 1.13
C LEU A 33 -8.92 5.86 1.54
N TRP A 34 -9.59 4.73 1.33
CA TRP A 34 -9.02 3.39 1.59
C TRP A 34 -7.80 3.09 0.73
N ILE A 35 -7.83 3.48 -0.56
CA ILE A 35 -6.68 3.38 -1.45
C ILE A 35 -5.53 4.25 -0.94
N PHE A 36 -5.81 5.50 -0.59
CA PHE A 36 -4.81 6.45 -0.11
C PHE A 36 -4.09 5.93 1.14
N PHE A 37 -4.87 5.50 2.16
CA PHE A 37 -4.30 4.92 3.37
C PHE A 37 -3.52 3.63 3.09
N GLY A 38 -4.04 2.76 2.21
CA GLY A 38 -3.37 1.53 1.83
C GLY A 38 -2.01 1.75 1.19
N ILE A 39 -1.89 2.71 0.26
CA ILE A 39 -0.63 3.06 -0.40
C ILE A 39 0.36 3.67 0.62
N HIS A 40 -0.10 4.61 1.43
CA HIS A 40 0.77 5.25 2.42
C HIS A 40 1.27 4.29 3.50
N THR A 41 0.44 3.35 3.93
CA THR A 41 0.83 2.33 4.91
C THR A 41 1.91 1.42 4.35
N ALA A 42 1.74 0.93 3.12
CA ALA A 42 2.73 0.10 2.45
C ALA A 42 4.07 0.84 2.28
N ASN A 43 4.02 2.10 1.82
CA ASN A 43 5.21 2.92 1.64
C ASN A 43 5.93 3.23 2.96
N ALA A 44 5.18 3.49 4.05
CA ALA A 44 5.75 3.74 5.36
C ALA A 44 6.47 2.51 5.92
N ILE A 45 5.90 1.32 5.79
CA ILE A 45 6.53 0.07 6.23
C ILE A 45 7.80 -0.21 5.43
N LEU A 46 7.77 -0.05 4.11
CA LEU A 46 8.97 -0.17 3.26
C LEU A 46 10.06 0.83 3.66
N MET A 47 9.68 2.07 4.01
CA MET A 47 10.62 3.07 4.51
C MET A 47 11.23 2.65 5.85
N ILE A 48 10.45 2.14 6.79
CA ILE A 48 10.94 1.70 8.10
C ILE A 48 11.95 0.56 7.95
N GLU A 49 11.65 -0.45 7.13
CA GLU A 49 12.60 -1.54 6.85
C GLU A 49 13.90 -1.01 6.22
N LYS A 50 13.80 -0.07 5.26
CA LYS A 50 14.95 0.55 4.62
C LYS A 50 15.81 1.34 5.60
N ILE A 51 15.20 2.07 6.55
CA ILE A 51 15.92 2.81 7.59
C ILE A 51 16.59 1.83 8.56
N ARG A 52 15.88 0.83 9.07
CA ARG A 52 16.44 -0.20 9.96
C ARG A 52 17.65 -0.89 9.35
N ASN A 53 17.57 -1.28 8.08
CA ASN A 53 18.67 -1.92 7.36
C ASN A 53 19.86 -0.98 7.12
N LYS A 54 19.62 0.33 6.93
CA LYS A 54 20.70 1.32 6.85
C LYS A 54 21.39 1.52 8.21
N THR A 55 20.61 1.66 9.29
CA THR A 55 21.16 1.83 10.64
C THR A 55 21.94 0.59 11.08
N ALA A 56 21.45 -0.62 10.78
CA ALA A 56 22.14 -1.87 11.12
C ALA A 56 23.43 -2.11 10.31
N LYS A 57 23.56 -1.53 9.11
CA LYS A 57 24.80 -1.61 8.32
C LYS A 57 25.82 -0.53 8.67
N ALA A 58 25.41 0.51 9.39
CA ALA A 58 26.26 1.62 9.81
C ALA A 58 26.81 1.45 11.24
N ALA A 59 26.32 0.47 11.98
CA ALA A 59 26.84 0.01 13.28
C ALA A 59 27.78 -1.18 13.08
#